data_AF-A0A0L0C4F1-F1
#
_entry.id   AF-A0A0L0C4F1-F1
#
_cell.length_a   1.000
_cell.length_b   1.000
_cell.length_c   1.000
_cell.angle_alpha   90.00
_cell.angle_beta   90.00
_cell.angle_gamma   90.00
#
_symmetry.space_group_name_H-M   'P 1'
#
loop_
_entity.id
_entity.type
_entity.pdbx_description
1 polymer ?
#
loop_
_entity_poly.entity_id
_entity_poly.type
_entity_poly.pdbx_seq_one_letter_code
_entity_poly.pdbx_strand_id
1 'polypeptide(L)'
;MVLLRTCGLLMVILLAQSAYCKPSDSMEEVDATLNELRMKGTYSEKLTLLIADRFINIPRGRSDKAVKCSKDLLRDTTLLSNTNSEVVNFRRNLTLFVDNYNRTDSLQSIYESLAIFMDTTKHYVELPADKATTESRLIIEQLEKYNCKSVAMELIREFDSFFVDFNRLFEEGKRKNDLSQAQLDWYAKFVKLNNLKDKMVDIIVFMYL
;
A
#
# COMPACT_ATOMS: atom_id res chain seq x y z
N MET A 1 30.70 6.79 -11.19
CA MET A 1 30.22 5.85 -12.24
C MET A 1 30.15 4.38 -11.79
N VAL A 2 30.61 4.03 -10.57
CA VAL A 2 30.54 2.65 -10.04
C VAL A 2 29.25 2.39 -9.25
N LEU A 3 28.65 3.40 -8.58
CA LEU A 3 27.38 3.26 -7.85
C LEU A 3 26.13 3.06 -8.73
N LEU A 4 26.13 3.53 -9.98
CA LEU A 4 25.00 3.28 -10.89
C LEU A 4 24.88 1.80 -11.28
N ARG A 5 25.97 1.02 -11.13
CA ARG A 5 25.98 -0.42 -11.43
C ARG A 5 25.43 -1.26 -10.28
N THR A 6 25.55 -0.82 -9.02
CA THR A 6 25.09 -1.58 -7.84
C THR A 6 23.57 -1.48 -7.60
N CYS A 7 22.93 -0.35 -7.89
CA CYS A 7 21.47 -0.20 -7.76
C CYS A 7 20.68 -1.00 -8.82
N GLY A 8 21.21 -1.11 -10.05
CA GLY A 8 20.61 -1.95 -11.08
C GLY A 8 20.76 -3.45 -10.80
N LEU A 9 21.87 -3.87 -10.20
CA LEU A 9 22.15 -5.26 -9.84
C LEU A 9 21.24 -5.78 -8.71
N LEU A 10 20.94 -4.97 -7.68
CA LEU A 10 20.03 -5.35 -6.57
C LEU A 10 18.56 -5.48 -7.01
N MET A 11 18.09 -4.59 -7.89
CA MET A 11 16.73 -4.69 -8.45
C MET A 11 16.57 -5.91 -9.37
N VAL A 12 17.59 -6.29 -10.15
CA VAL A 12 17.54 -7.50 -11.01
C VAL A 12 17.61 -8.79 -10.17
N ILE A 13 18.35 -8.80 -9.06
CA ILE A 13 18.47 -9.98 -8.18
C ILE A 13 17.17 -10.21 -7.39
N LEU A 14 16.54 -9.17 -6.84
CA LEU A 14 15.25 -9.28 -6.13
C LEU A 14 14.09 -9.68 -7.07
N LEU A 15 14.11 -9.19 -8.32
CA LEU A 15 13.12 -9.59 -9.34
C LEU A 15 13.32 -11.05 -9.79
N ALA A 16 14.56 -11.51 -9.98
CA ALA A 16 14.86 -12.89 -10.39
C ALA A 16 14.60 -13.93 -9.27
N GLN A 17 14.79 -13.57 -7.99
CA GLN A 17 14.59 -14.48 -6.85
C GLN A 17 13.12 -14.71 -6.49
N SER A 18 12.23 -13.75 -6.76
CA SER A 18 10.79 -13.91 -6.49
C SER A 18 10.08 -14.90 -7.42
N ALA A 19 10.75 -15.34 -8.49
CA ALA A 19 10.12 -16.16 -9.52
C ALA A 19 10.50 -17.66 -9.49
N TYR A 20 11.71 -18.10 -9.07
CA TYR A 20 12.17 -19.47 -9.39
C TYR A 20 13.19 -20.26 -8.52
N CYS A 21 13.73 -19.83 -7.36
CA CYS A 21 14.84 -20.58 -6.72
C CYS A 21 14.62 -21.06 -5.27
N LYS A 22 15.06 -22.30 -4.99
CA LYS A 22 15.26 -22.86 -3.63
C LYS A 22 16.35 -22.08 -2.88
N PRO A 23 16.32 -22.05 -1.54
CA PRO A 23 17.34 -21.35 -0.75
C PRO A 23 18.74 -21.94 -1.00
N SER A 24 19.70 -21.06 -1.32
CA SER A 24 21.12 -21.37 -1.49
C SER A 24 21.95 -20.47 -0.58
N ASP A 25 23.22 -20.82 -0.33
CA ASP A 25 24.18 -20.07 0.52
C ASP A 25 24.30 -18.58 0.15
N SER A 26 23.97 -18.22 -1.09
CA SER A 26 23.87 -16.82 -1.54
C SER A 26 22.78 -15.99 -0.85
N MET A 27 21.78 -16.60 -0.19
CA MET A 27 20.75 -15.86 0.56
C MET A 27 21.32 -15.23 1.82
N GLU A 28 22.25 -15.89 2.51
CA GLU A 28 22.88 -15.32 3.71
C GLU A 28 23.72 -14.09 3.40
N GLU A 29 24.44 -14.09 2.27
CA GLU A 29 25.23 -12.93 1.82
C GLU A 29 24.35 -11.75 1.40
N VAL A 30 23.22 -12.03 0.75
CA VAL A 30 22.22 -11.01 0.40
C VAL A 30 21.62 -10.41 1.66
N ASP A 31 21.21 -11.24 2.63
CA ASP A 31 20.65 -10.77 3.90
C ASP A 31 21.68 -9.97 4.71
N ALA A 32 22.95 -10.40 4.73
CA ALA A 32 24.03 -9.66 5.36
C ALA A 32 24.22 -8.27 4.72
N THR A 33 24.18 -8.21 3.39
CA THR A 33 24.31 -6.95 2.63
C THR A 33 23.12 -6.02 2.89
N LEU A 34 21.89 -6.55 2.87
CA LEU A 34 20.69 -5.77 3.19
C LEU A 34 20.73 -5.24 4.63
N ASN A 35 21.17 -6.06 5.58
CA ASN A 35 21.34 -5.64 6.97
C ASN A 35 22.42 -4.57 7.14
N GLU A 36 23.53 -4.67 6.40
CA GLU A 36 24.55 -3.62 6.40
C GLU A 36 23.99 -2.30 5.86
N LEU A 37 23.24 -2.31 4.75
CA LEU A 37 22.61 -1.10 4.22
C LEU A 37 21.58 -0.50 5.20
N ARG A 38 20.79 -1.32 5.88
CA ARG A 38 19.85 -0.85 6.93
C ARG A 38 20.56 -0.13 8.07
N MET A 39 21.77 -0.57 8.43
CA MET A 39 22.54 0.00 9.53
C MET A 39 23.40 1.20 9.10
N LYS A 40 24.17 1.04 8.03
CA LYS A 40 25.25 1.93 7.62
C LYS A 40 25.02 2.65 6.29
N GLY A 41 23.99 2.29 5.53
CA GLY A 41 23.69 2.94 4.26
C GLY A 41 23.34 4.42 4.41
N THR A 42 23.40 5.13 3.31
CA THR A 42 22.85 6.49 3.19
C THR A 42 21.34 6.46 3.48
N TYR A 43 20.78 7.60 3.88
CA TYR A 43 19.35 7.76 4.07
C TYR A 43 18.56 7.53 2.77
N SER A 44 19.14 7.90 1.63
CA SER A 44 18.59 7.53 0.32
C SER A 44 18.45 6.02 0.17
N GLU A 45 19.52 5.25 0.42
CA GLU A 45 19.50 3.78 0.34
C GLU A 45 18.51 3.17 1.36
N LYS A 46 18.47 3.70 2.58
CA LYS A 46 17.54 3.23 3.62
C LYS A 46 16.08 3.50 3.25
N LEU A 47 15.78 4.62 2.60
CA LEU A 47 14.44 4.92 2.09
C LEU A 47 14.05 3.96 0.97
N THR A 48 14.94 3.70 0.01
CA THR A 48 14.71 2.71 -1.05
C THR A 48 14.46 1.32 -0.48
N LEU A 49 15.25 0.89 0.51
CA LEU A 49 15.06 -0.37 1.21
C LEU A 49 13.73 -0.42 1.96
N LEU A 50 13.36 0.65 2.67
CA LEU A 50 12.07 0.73 3.37
C LEU A 50 10.89 0.54 2.41
N ILE A 51 10.96 1.15 1.22
CA ILE A 51 9.93 1.00 0.18
C ILE A 51 9.93 -0.45 -0.34
N ALA A 52 11.09 -1.01 -0.67
CA ALA A 52 11.19 -2.38 -1.19
C ALA A 52 10.71 -3.44 -0.18
N ASP A 53 11.13 -3.32 1.08
CA ASP A 53 10.85 -4.28 2.15
C ASP A 53 9.40 -4.21 2.62
N ARG A 54 8.87 -3.00 2.79
CA ARG A 54 7.56 -2.80 3.40
C ARG A 54 6.52 -2.45 2.36
N PHE A 55 6.68 -1.34 1.66
CA PHE A 55 5.65 -0.83 0.77
C PHE A 55 5.25 -1.89 -0.25
N ILE A 56 6.18 -2.35 -1.09
CA ILE A 56 5.93 -3.36 -2.15
C ILE A 56 5.23 -4.64 -1.64
N ASN A 57 5.46 -5.00 -0.38
CA ASN A 57 4.91 -6.22 0.19
C ASN A 57 3.53 -6.06 0.86
N ILE A 58 3.10 -4.84 1.19
CA ILE A 58 1.77 -4.58 1.77
C ILE A 58 0.65 -5.19 0.90
N PRO A 59 0.63 -4.98 -0.44
CA PRO A 59 -0.42 -5.56 -1.27
C PRO A 59 -0.40 -7.09 -1.36
N ARG A 60 0.78 -7.72 -1.30
CA ARG A 60 0.95 -9.17 -1.56
C ARG A 60 0.22 -10.06 -0.56
N GLY A 61 0.04 -9.61 0.68
CA GLY A 61 -0.64 -10.39 1.73
C GLY A 61 -2.14 -10.08 1.92
N ARG A 62 -2.61 -8.96 1.38
CA ARG A 62 -3.90 -8.35 1.76
C ARG A 62 -4.86 -8.14 0.59
N SER A 63 -4.35 -7.98 -0.63
CA SER A 63 -5.20 -7.72 -1.80
C SER A 63 -6.17 -8.87 -2.07
N ASP A 64 -5.69 -10.12 -2.03
CA ASP A 64 -6.56 -11.29 -2.21
C ASP A 64 -7.63 -11.42 -1.12
N LYS A 65 -7.28 -11.07 0.13
CA LYS A 65 -8.24 -11.06 1.24
C LYS A 65 -9.31 -9.99 1.02
N ALA A 66 -8.90 -8.78 0.64
CA ALA A 66 -9.79 -7.67 0.33
C ALA A 66 -10.73 -8.01 -0.84
N VAL A 67 -10.22 -8.63 -1.90
CA VAL A 67 -11.01 -9.06 -3.06
C VAL A 67 -11.99 -10.15 -2.67
N LYS A 68 -11.54 -11.15 -1.91
CA LYS A 68 -12.39 -12.25 -1.44
C LYS A 68 -13.55 -11.72 -0.61
N CYS A 69 -13.28 -10.94 0.44
CA CYS A 69 -14.34 -10.42 1.30
C CYS A 69 -15.28 -9.48 0.54
N SER A 70 -14.76 -8.67 -0.39
CA SER A 70 -15.60 -7.82 -1.25
C SER A 70 -16.51 -8.63 -2.18
N LYS A 71 -16.01 -9.71 -2.79
CA LYS A 71 -16.82 -10.62 -3.62
C LYS A 71 -17.93 -11.29 -2.82
N ASP A 72 -17.64 -11.71 -1.60
CA ASP A 72 -18.63 -12.33 -0.71
C ASP A 72 -19.70 -11.32 -0.27
N LEU A 73 -19.29 -10.11 0.11
CA LEU A 73 -20.18 -9.02 0.50
C LEU A 73 -21.08 -8.56 -0.66
N LEU A 74 -20.54 -8.47 -1.89
CA LEU A 74 -21.32 -8.09 -3.09
C LEU A 74 -22.40 -9.11 -3.47
N ARG A 75 -22.35 -10.32 -2.90
CA ARG A 75 -23.37 -11.37 -3.09
C ARG A 75 -24.42 -11.38 -1.98
N ASP A 76 -24.26 -10.57 -0.92
CA ASP A 76 -25.21 -10.53 0.19
C ASP A 76 -26.57 -9.93 -0.27
N THR A 77 -27.64 -10.68 -0.02
CA THR A 77 -29.00 -10.32 -0.45
C THR A 77 -29.52 -9.05 0.22
N THR A 78 -29.08 -8.75 1.45
CA THR A 78 -29.43 -7.54 2.21
C THR A 78 -28.90 -6.30 1.51
N LEU A 79 -27.66 -6.38 1.01
CA LEU A 79 -27.10 -5.29 0.20
C LEU A 79 -27.72 -5.26 -1.19
N LEU A 80 -27.91 -6.41 -1.85
CA LEU A 80 -28.45 -6.49 -3.22
C LEU A 80 -29.86 -5.90 -3.36
N SER A 81 -30.73 -6.18 -2.39
CA SER A 81 -32.13 -5.71 -2.38
C SER A 81 -32.28 -4.23 -1.98
N ASN A 82 -31.25 -3.62 -1.41
CA ASN A 82 -31.32 -2.23 -0.97
C ASN A 82 -31.05 -1.25 -2.13
N THR A 83 -32.00 -0.34 -2.37
CA THR A 83 -31.96 0.66 -3.45
C THR A 83 -31.53 2.06 -2.97
N ASN A 84 -31.24 2.23 -1.68
CA ASN A 84 -30.75 3.50 -1.15
C ASN A 84 -29.42 3.88 -1.84
N SER A 85 -29.28 5.16 -2.21
CA SER A 85 -28.12 5.68 -2.95
C SER A 85 -26.79 5.46 -2.25
N GLU A 86 -26.73 5.51 -0.91
CA GLU A 86 -25.51 5.27 -0.14
C GLU A 86 -25.03 3.82 -0.34
N VAL A 87 -25.94 2.86 -0.15
CA VAL A 87 -25.68 1.43 -0.32
C VAL A 87 -25.36 1.10 -1.79
N VAL A 88 -26.08 1.69 -2.74
CA VAL A 88 -25.82 1.54 -4.18
C VAL A 88 -24.43 2.05 -4.53
N ASN A 89 -24.02 3.23 -4.05
CA ASN A 89 -22.70 3.80 -4.30
C ASN A 89 -21.59 2.97 -3.66
N PHE A 90 -21.80 2.51 -2.43
CA PHE A 90 -20.87 1.61 -1.75
C PHE A 90 -20.63 0.33 -2.56
N ARG A 91 -21.70 -0.35 -3.00
CA ARG A 91 -21.59 -1.54 -3.86
C ARG A 91 -20.86 -1.23 -5.17
N ARG A 92 -21.21 -0.12 -5.83
CA ARG A 92 -20.57 0.30 -7.10
C ARG A 92 -19.07 0.49 -6.93
N ASN A 93 -18.63 1.12 -5.85
CA ASN A 93 -17.21 1.33 -5.59
C ASN A 93 -16.48 0.01 -5.26
N LEU A 94 -17.11 -0.89 -4.51
CA LEU A 94 -16.56 -2.23 -4.27
C LEU A 94 -16.48 -3.08 -5.54
N THR A 95 -17.47 -2.98 -6.43
CA THR A 95 -17.42 -3.62 -7.75
C THR A 95 -16.25 -3.06 -8.57
N LEU A 96 -16.08 -1.74 -8.59
CA LEU A 96 -14.96 -1.10 -9.28
C LEU A 96 -13.60 -1.60 -8.75
N PHE A 97 -13.46 -1.72 -7.43
CA PHE A 97 -12.27 -2.31 -6.83
C PHE A 97 -12.01 -3.74 -7.33
N VAL A 98 -13.02 -4.62 -7.26
CA VAL A 98 -12.88 -6.02 -7.67
C VAL A 98 -12.54 -6.14 -9.16
N ASP A 99 -13.20 -5.34 -10.00
CA ASP A 99 -12.97 -5.35 -11.44
C ASP A 99 -11.57 -4.84 -11.81
N ASN A 100 -11.11 -3.77 -11.16
CA ASN A 100 -9.76 -3.24 -11.38
C ASN A 100 -8.68 -4.25 -10.93
N TYR A 101 -8.88 -4.90 -9.79
CA TYR A 101 -7.94 -5.91 -9.31
C TYR A 101 -7.84 -7.11 -10.27
N ASN A 102 -8.96 -7.61 -10.80
CA ASN A 102 -8.94 -8.76 -11.70
C ASN A 102 -8.30 -8.44 -13.08
N ARG A 103 -8.14 -7.16 -13.43
CA ARG A 103 -7.57 -6.70 -14.71
C ARG A 103 -6.13 -6.16 -14.58
N THR A 104 -5.51 -6.38 -13.44
CA THR A 104 -4.27 -5.72 -13.06
C THR A 104 -3.05 -6.61 -13.28
N ASP A 105 -2.08 -6.10 -14.03
CA ASP A 105 -0.82 -6.79 -14.33
C ASP A 105 0.41 -6.08 -13.72
N SER A 106 0.21 -4.92 -13.09
CA SER A 106 1.28 -4.07 -12.57
C SER A 106 1.12 -3.74 -11.09
N LEU A 107 2.23 -3.52 -10.40
CA LEU A 107 2.22 -3.09 -8.99
C LEU A 107 1.43 -1.79 -8.80
N GLN A 108 1.57 -0.83 -9.72
CA GLN A 108 0.84 0.43 -9.68
C GLN A 108 -0.69 0.20 -9.71
N SER A 109 -1.18 -0.63 -10.62
CA SER A 109 -2.62 -0.88 -10.72
C SER A 109 -3.16 -1.70 -9.52
N ILE A 110 -2.31 -2.48 -8.83
CA ILE A 110 -2.68 -3.12 -7.55
C ILE A 110 -2.94 -2.03 -6.49
N TYR A 111 -2.04 -1.06 -6.36
CA TYR A 111 -2.23 0.04 -5.41
C TYR A 111 -3.43 0.92 -5.75
N GLU A 112 -3.65 1.23 -7.02
CA GLU A 112 -4.83 1.98 -7.44
C GLU A 112 -6.12 1.25 -7.07
N SER A 113 -6.15 -0.08 -7.23
CA SER A 113 -7.28 -0.92 -6.82
C SER A 113 -7.46 -0.90 -5.31
N LEU A 114 -6.38 -1.13 -4.54
CA LEU A 114 -6.43 -1.07 -3.07
C LEU A 114 -6.85 0.29 -2.55
N ALA A 115 -6.45 1.38 -3.20
CA ALA A 115 -6.87 2.72 -2.83
C ALA A 115 -8.41 2.86 -2.89
N ILE A 116 -9.04 2.32 -3.93
CA ILE A 116 -10.50 2.34 -4.06
C ILE A 116 -11.14 1.56 -2.90
N PHE A 117 -10.62 0.36 -2.58
CA PHE A 117 -11.11 -0.42 -1.45
C PHE A 117 -10.97 0.34 -0.12
N MET A 118 -9.79 0.93 0.13
CA MET A 118 -9.51 1.68 1.34
C MET A 118 -10.38 2.93 1.43
N ASP A 119 -10.47 3.76 0.39
CA ASP A 119 -11.32 4.96 0.40
C ASP A 119 -12.80 4.59 0.59
N THR A 120 -13.24 3.48 -0.01
CA THR A 120 -14.62 2.99 0.12
C THR A 120 -14.94 2.50 1.51
N THR A 121 -14.00 1.83 2.19
CA THR A 121 -14.23 1.21 3.50
C THR A 121 -13.86 2.12 4.66
N LYS A 122 -12.81 2.94 4.52
CA LYS A 122 -12.28 3.85 5.55
C LYS A 122 -13.37 4.75 6.14
N HIS A 123 -14.19 5.35 5.27
CA HIS A 123 -15.29 6.21 5.69
C HIS A 123 -16.20 5.53 6.72
N TYR A 124 -16.59 4.28 6.48
CA TYR A 124 -17.51 3.53 7.34
C TYR A 124 -16.83 2.96 8.58
N VAL A 125 -15.60 2.47 8.46
CA VAL A 125 -14.89 1.86 9.60
C VAL A 125 -14.42 2.90 10.63
N GLU A 126 -14.23 4.15 10.21
CA GLU A 126 -13.87 5.28 11.08
C GLU A 126 -15.08 6.13 11.50
N LEU A 127 -16.29 5.81 11.03
CA LEU A 127 -17.49 6.60 11.32
C LEU A 127 -17.90 6.43 12.80
N PRO A 128 -17.99 7.53 13.59
CA PRO A 128 -18.51 7.46 14.95
C PRO A 128 -19.96 6.97 14.99
N ALA A 129 -20.31 6.16 15.99
CA ALA A 129 -21.62 5.51 16.09
C ALA A 129 -22.81 6.49 16.16
N ASP A 130 -22.58 7.67 16.75
CA ASP A 130 -23.53 8.77 16.87
C ASP A 130 -23.76 9.53 15.54
N LYS A 131 -22.86 9.37 14.57
CA LYS A 131 -22.96 9.94 13.22
C LYS A 131 -23.43 8.97 12.15
N ALA A 132 -23.59 7.69 12.49
CA ALA A 132 -24.00 6.66 11.56
C ALA A 132 -25.49 6.73 11.24
N THR A 133 -25.83 6.81 9.95
CA THR A 133 -27.21 6.65 9.45
C THR A 133 -27.63 5.19 9.56
N THR A 134 -28.92 4.90 9.32
CA THR A 134 -29.40 3.51 9.25
C THR A 134 -28.64 2.72 8.18
N GLU A 135 -28.38 3.35 7.03
CA GLU A 135 -27.64 2.77 5.92
C GLU A 135 -26.16 2.59 6.22
N SER A 136 -25.51 3.58 6.85
CA SER A 136 -24.11 3.43 7.26
C SER A 136 -23.96 2.29 8.27
N ARG A 137 -24.90 2.14 9.22
CA ARG A 137 -24.91 1.01 10.17
C ARG A 137 -25.04 -0.32 9.46
N LEU A 138 -25.97 -0.43 8.51
CA LEU A 138 -26.11 -1.63 7.69
C LEU A 138 -24.78 -1.95 6.98
N ILE A 139 -24.15 -0.96 6.34
CA ILE A 139 -22.86 -1.16 5.66
C ILE A 139 -21.78 -1.62 6.64
N ILE A 140 -21.67 -1.00 7.82
CA ILE A 140 -20.71 -1.37 8.87
C ILE A 140 -20.93 -2.81 9.32
N GLU A 141 -22.17 -3.22 9.58
CA GLU A 141 -22.52 -4.59 9.97
C GLU A 141 -22.14 -5.60 8.89
N GLN A 142 -22.37 -5.29 7.61
CA GLN A 142 -21.95 -6.17 6.51
C GLN A 142 -20.44 -6.22 6.35
N LEU A 143 -19.75 -5.08 6.52
CA LEU A 143 -18.27 -5.04 6.52
C LEU A 143 -17.68 -5.90 7.65
N GLU A 144 -18.33 -5.94 8.82
CA GLU A 144 -17.94 -6.83 9.92
C GLU A 144 -18.24 -8.29 9.61
N LYS A 145 -19.48 -8.60 9.18
CA LYS A 145 -19.93 -9.96 8.85
C LYS A 145 -19.00 -10.67 7.86
N TYR A 146 -18.56 -9.95 6.83
CA TYR A 146 -17.68 -10.49 5.79
C TYR A 146 -16.18 -10.26 6.04
N ASN A 147 -15.81 -9.80 7.24
CA ASN A 147 -14.42 -9.52 7.63
C ASN A 147 -13.72 -8.44 6.77
N CYS A 148 -14.48 -7.63 6.02
CA CYS A 148 -13.95 -6.51 5.25
C CYS A 148 -13.40 -5.42 6.16
N LYS A 149 -14.07 -5.14 7.29
CA LYS A 149 -13.63 -4.14 8.27
C LYS A 149 -12.24 -4.45 8.83
N SER A 150 -12.00 -5.70 9.23
CA SER A 150 -10.71 -6.13 9.75
C SER A 150 -9.60 -5.95 8.71
N VAL A 151 -9.84 -6.44 7.47
CA VAL A 151 -8.88 -6.28 6.36
C VAL A 151 -8.59 -4.81 6.06
N ALA A 152 -9.60 -3.95 6.05
CA ALA A 152 -9.44 -2.52 5.83
C ALA A 152 -8.61 -1.86 6.95
N MET A 153 -8.91 -2.16 8.21
CA MET A 153 -8.16 -1.63 9.35
C MET A 153 -6.70 -2.10 9.38
N GLU A 154 -6.43 -3.36 9.02
CA GLU A 154 -5.06 -3.86 8.88
C GLU A 154 -4.29 -3.09 7.80
N LEU A 155 -4.88 -2.92 6.60
CA LEU A 155 -4.28 -2.15 5.51
C LEU A 155 -4.01 -0.70 5.92
N ILE A 156 -4.98 -0.03 6.57
CA ILE A 156 -4.82 1.34 7.06
C ILE A 156 -3.63 1.43 8.01
N ARG A 157 -3.54 0.51 8.99
CA ARG A 157 -2.42 0.48 9.96
C ARG A 157 -1.07 0.22 9.29
N GLU A 158 -1.01 -0.71 8.33
CA GLU A 158 0.23 -1.03 7.62
C GLU A 158 0.72 0.17 6.80
N PHE A 159 -0.17 0.87 6.09
CA PHE A 159 0.19 2.08 5.34
C PHE A 159 0.52 3.27 6.24
N ASP A 160 -0.27 3.53 7.28
CA ASP A 160 0.00 4.63 8.22
C ASP A 160 1.36 4.43 8.90
N SER A 161 1.66 3.21 9.36
CA SER A 161 2.96 2.88 9.94
C SER A 161 4.09 3.07 8.91
N PHE A 162 3.89 2.64 7.67
CA PHE A 162 4.86 2.88 6.60
C PHE A 162 5.12 4.38 6.39
N PHE A 163 4.08 5.21 6.26
CA PHE A 163 4.26 6.65 6.03
C PHE A 163 4.90 7.35 7.21
N VAL A 164 4.60 6.95 8.45
CA VAL A 164 5.27 7.47 9.65
C VAL A 164 6.77 7.19 9.59
N ASP A 165 7.15 5.94 9.30
CA ASP A 165 8.56 5.57 9.21
C ASP A 165 9.28 6.23 8.03
N PHE A 166 8.62 6.29 6.87
CA PHE A 166 9.14 6.96 5.69
C PHE A 166 9.42 8.44 5.96
N ASN A 167 8.43 9.16 6.51
CA ASN A 167 8.58 10.58 6.83
C ASN A 167 9.68 10.82 7.87
N ARG A 168 9.73 9.99 8.92
CA ARG A 168 10.77 10.08 9.94
C ARG A 168 12.16 9.93 9.32
N LEU A 169 12.35 8.88 8.50
CA LEU A 169 13.62 8.58 7.86
C LEU A 169 14.02 9.66 6.85
N PHE A 170 13.06 10.18 6.09
CA PHE A 170 13.28 11.27 5.15
C PHE A 170 13.76 12.54 5.87
N GLU A 171 13.06 12.94 6.93
CA GLU A 171 13.43 14.14 7.71
C GLU A 171 14.79 13.99 8.41
N GLU A 172 15.16 12.77 8.84
CA GLU A 172 16.52 12.49 9.31
C GLU A 172 17.58 12.65 8.21
N GLY A 173 17.32 12.14 7.01
CA GLY A 173 18.20 12.29 5.85
C GLY A 173 18.40 13.75 5.45
N LYS A 174 17.31 14.53 5.48
CA LYS A 174 17.35 15.98 5.24
C LYS A 174 18.23 16.69 6.26
N ARG A 175 18.10 16.39 7.56
CA ARG A 175 18.94 16.99 8.61
C ARG A 175 20.44 16.67 8.46
N LYS A 176 20.76 15.51 7.87
CA LYS A 176 22.12 15.04 7.65
C LYS A 176 22.71 15.43 6.28
N ASN A 177 21.95 16.17 5.46
CA ASN A 177 22.33 16.54 4.09
C ASN A 177 22.67 15.32 3.21
N ASP A 178 21.95 14.22 3.41
CA ASP A 178 22.20 12.93 2.75
C ASP A 178 21.14 12.61 1.68
N LEU A 179 20.43 13.64 1.21
CA LEU A 179 19.39 13.55 0.20
C LEU A 179 19.73 14.48 -0.96
N SER A 180 19.40 14.05 -2.18
CA SER A 180 19.60 14.86 -3.39
C SER A 180 18.56 15.99 -3.47
N GLN A 181 18.86 17.04 -4.23
CA GLN A 181 17.89 18.12 -4.47
C GLN A 181 16.59 17.59 -5.10
N ALA A 182 16.69 16.62 -6.01
CA ALA A 182 15.53 15.99 -6.64
C ALA A 182 14.61 15.31 -5.61
N GLN A 183 15.20 14.63 -4.61
CA GLN A 183 14.45 14.00 -3.52
C GLN A 183 13.79 15.03 -2.61
N LEU A 184 14.48 16.14 -2.30
CA LEU A 184 13.94 17.24 -1.50
C LEU A 184 12.75 17.92 -2.20
N ASP A 185 12.88 18.18 -3.51
CA ASP A 185 11.83 18.78 -4.33
C ASP A 185 10.63 17.85 -4.48
N TRP A 186 10.87 16.55 -4.62
CA TRP A 186 9.82 15.53 -4.64
C TRP A 186 9.06 15.52 -3.31
N TYR A 187 9.76 15.49 -2.17
CA TYR A 187 9.11 15.43 -0.87
C TYR A 187 8.24 16.66 -0.59
N ALA A 188 8.68 17.85 -1.01
CA ALA A 188 7.89 19.07 -0.89
C ALA A 188 6.56 19.03 -1.69
N LYS A 189 6.48 18.20 -2.73
CA LYS A 189 5.24 17.90 -3.47
C LYS A 189 4.44 16.79 -2.79
N PHE A 190 5.12 15.71 -2.44
CA PHE A 190 4.53 14.51 -1.81
C PHE A 190 3.72 14.84 -0.55
N VAL A 191 4.25 15.68 0.35
CA VAL A 191 3.56 16.01 1.62
C VAL A 191 2.26 16.82 1.41
N LYS A 192 2.07 17.40 0.22
CA LYS A 192 0.86 18.16 -0.15
C LYS A 192 -0.23 17.27 -0.76
N LEU A 193 0.05 15.99 -1.01
CA LEU A 193 -0.95 15.05 -1.51
C LEU A 193 -1.96 14.75 -0.42
N ASN A 194 -3.25 14.88 -0.75
CA ASN A 194 -4.33 14.81 0.24
C ASN A 194 -5.00 13.43 0.32
N ASN A 195 -4.95 12.64 -0.76
CA ASN A 195 -5.56 11.32 -0.79
C ASN A 195 -4.49 10.21 -0.79
N LEU A 196 -4.90 9.04 -0.29
CA LEU A 196 -4.01 7.90 -0.12
C LEU A 196 -3.55 7.34 -1.48
N LYS A 197 -4.44 7.32 -2.47
CA LYS A 197 -4.15 6.86 -3.84
C LYS A 197 -2.91 7.56 -4.41
N ASP A 198 -2.93 8.89 -4.43
CA ASP A 198 -1.88 9.69 -5.01
C ASP A 198 -0.57 9.51 -4.24
N LYS A 199 -0.62 9.42 -2.90
CA LYS A 199 0.57 9.12 -2.08
C LYS A 199 1.18 7.76 -2.43
N MET A 200 0.36 6.74 -2.62
CA MET A 200 0.85 5.40 -2.96
C MET A 200 1.51 5.36 -4.34
N VAL A 201 0.92 6.04 -5.34
CA VAL A 201 1.52 6.13 -6.67
C VAL A 201 2.82 6.94 -6.64
N ASP A 202 2.84 8.06 -5.93
CA ASP A 202 4.00 8.96 -5.91
C ASP A 202 5.22 8.34 -5.19
N ILE A 203 5.02 7.48 -4.18
CA ILE A 203 6.09 6.67 -3.56
C ILE A 203 6.81 5.79 -4.58
N ILE A 204 6.10 5.26 -5.58
CA ILE A 204 6.72 4.44 -6.65
C ILE A 204 7.64 5.32 -7.49
N VAL A 205 7.26 6.58 -7.75
CA VAL A 205 8.09 7.54 -8.48
C VAL A 205 9.39 7.84 -7.72
N PHE A 206 9.34 7.93 -6.39
CA PHE A 206 10.53 8.16 -5.56
C PHE A 206 11.62 7.11 -5.77
N MET A 207 11.27 5.86 -6.10
CA MET A 207 12.26 4.79 -6.35
C MET A 207 13.16 5.05 -7.57
N TYR A 208 12.81 6.01 -8.42
CA TYR A 208 13.56 6.38 -9.63
C TYR A 208 14.37 7.68 -9.48
N LEU A 209 14.41 8.27 -8.28
CA LEU A 209 15.15 9.50 -7.95
C LEU A 209 16.49 9.21 -7.27
#